data_AF-A0A4P7H518-F1
#
_entry.id   AF-A0A4P7H518-F1
#
_cell.length_a   1.000
_cell.length_b   1.000
_cell.length_c   1.000
_cell.angle_alpha   90.00
_cell.angle_beta   90.00
_cell.angle_gamma   90.00
#
_symmetry.space_group_name_H-M   'P 1'
#
loop_
_entity.id
_entity.type
_entity.pdbx_description
1 polymer ?
#
loop_
_entity_poly.entity_id
_entity_poly.type
_entity_poly.pdbx_seq_one_letter_code
_entity_poly.pdbx_strand_id
1 'polypeptide(L)'
;MPWFQVDDQLGFHPKAVAAGNAAMGLWVRAGSWSMQQLTEGFVPAAIVRGLGSAAQAKKLVEVGLWMAVDGGYQFHDWGERQMSKAEIEDRRRKRADAGRKGGQVSGQARQLRAQASAAPAARTSAAAKVSAEAQPTVEQLPQHIETPVPAHDPENSSRAARSAPPPRQCSMHRNHLAPPPCGGCADARRARQRWDAAHGSDLRADAVHRREAARNCVMCDDAGWRNPPADLLAVNPDPPVLRCDHRTVTSLDHWHATEEEATP
;
A
#
# COMPACT_ATOMS: atom_id res chain seq x y z
N MET A 1 -0.37 8.96 8.62
CA MET A 1 -0.06 10.09 9.52
C MET A 1 -0.40 11.38 8.77
N PRO A 2 -0.65 12.52 9.46
CA PRO A 2 -0.67 13.82 8.79
C PRO A 2 0.74 14.16 8.29
N TRP A 3 0.83 15.14 7.39
CA TRP A 3 2.07 15.68 6.84
C TRP A 3 1.95 17.20 6.86
N PHE A 4 3.04 17.92 7.08
CA PHE A 4 3.09 19.36 6.85
C PHE A 4 3.29 19.61 5.35
N GLN A 5 2.31 20.24 4.71
CA GLN A 5 2.31 20.47 3.27
C GLN A 5 3.17 21.70 2.93
N VAL A 6 4.04 21.54 1.95
CA VAL A 6 4.92 22.59 1.44
C VAL A 6 4.60 22.81 -0.02
N ASP A 7 4.33 24.07 -0.37
CA ASP A 7 4.04 24.56 -1.72
C ASP A 7 5.29 24.46 -2.62
N ASP A 8 5.15 24.05 -3.87
CA ASP A 8 6.28 23.84 -4.77
C ASP A 8 6.96 25.15 -5.21
N GLN A 9 6.23 26.27 -5.20
CA GLN A 9 6.76 27.61 -5.45
C GLN A 9 7.53 28.17 -4.25
N LEU A 10 7.42 27.57 -3.06
CA LEU A 10 8.03 28.11 -1.83
C LEU A 10 9.56 28.27 -1.95
N GLY A 11 10.23 27.42 -2.74
CA GLY A 11 11.68 27.44 -2.91
C GLY A 11 12.27 28.77 -3.40
N PHE A 12 11.51 29.53 -4.19
CA PHE A 12 11.91 30.86 -4.69
C PHE A 12 10.89 31.97 -4.36
N HIS A 13 9.86 31.67 -3.57
CA HIS A 13 8.86 32.66 -3.15
C HIS A 13 9.53 33.83 -2.39
N PRO A 14 9.20 35.11 -2.68
CA PRO A 14 9.93 36.26 -2.13
C PRO A 14 10.05 36.28 -0.60
N LYS A 15 9.01 35.87 0.13
CA LYS A 15 9.07 35.74 1.61
C LYS A 15 10.12 34.73 2.07
N ALA A 16 10.27 33.59 1.38
CA ALA A 16 11.21 32.53 1.73
C ALA A 16 12.66 32.92 1.41
N VAL A 17 12.89 33.53 0.24
CA VAL A 17 14.19 34.11 -0.14
C VAL A 17 14.62 35.19 0.86
N ALA A 18 13.70 36.09 1.23
CA ALA A 18 13.95 37.13 2.23
C ALA A 18 14.14 36.61 3.67
N ALA A 19 13.60 35.42 4.00
CA ALA A 19 13.85 34.75 5.28
C ALA A 19 15.23 34.08 5.33
N GLY A 20 15.64 33.49 4.20
CA GLY A 20 16.89 32.75 4.06
C GLY A 20 16.87 31.36 4.71
N ASN A 21 17.79 30.50 4.24
CA ASN A 21 17.79 29.06 4.53
C ASN A 21 17.76 28.72 6.03
N ALA A 22 18.42 29.52 6.88
CA ALA A 22 18.45 29.30 8.33
C ALA A 22 17.08 29.51 9.00
N ALA A 23 16.31 30.51 8.54
CA ALA A 23 14.95 30.74 9.03
C ALA A 23 13.96 29.74 8.42
N MET A 24 14.10 29.42 7.13
CA MET A 24 13.28 28.38 6.48
C MET A 24 13.50 26.99 7.09
N GLY A 25 14.71 26.66 7.54
CA GLY A 25 14.99 25.44 8.29
C GLY A 25 14.25 25.35 9.63
N LEU A 26 14.11 26.47 10.35
CA LEU A 26 13.24 26.56 11.54
C LEU A 26 11.76 26.39 11.15
N TRP A 27 11.31 27.09 10.10
CA TRP A 27 9.92 27.04 9.61
C TRP A 27 9.48 25.61 9.26
N VAL A 28 10.25 24.85 8.47
CA VAL A 28 9.91 23.46 8.11
C VAL A 28 9.87 22.55 9.34
N ARG A 29 10.85 22.66 10.25
CA ARG A 29 10.88 21.85 11.49
C ARG A 29 9.69 22.13 12.40
N ALA A 30 9.33 23.40 12.55
CA ALA A 30 8.20 23.83 13.36
C ALA A 30 6.84 23.43 12.76
N GLY A 31 6.66 23.54 11.43
CA GLY A 31 5.43 23.11 10.77
C GLY A 31 5.20 21.60 10.87
N SER A 32 6.28 20.82 10.72
CA SER A 32 6.27 19.37 10.97
C SER A 32 5.86 19.03 12.41
N TRP A 33 6.40 19.75 13.41
CA TRP A 33 5.99 19.62 14.80
C TRP A 33 4.50 19.99 15.00
N SER A 34 4.03 21.11 14.44
CA SER A 34 2.63 21.55 14.55
C SER A 34 1.64 20.53 13.98
N MET A 35 2.00 19.82 12.89
CA MET A 35 1.19 18.73 12.33
C MET A 35 1.31 17.40 13.08
N GLN A 36 2.39 17.18 13.83
CA GLN A 36 2.45 16.07 14.78
C GLN A 36 1.50 16.30 15.97
N GLN A 37 1.50 17.51 16.52
CA GLN A 37 0.77 17.89 17.74
C GLN A 37 -0.66 18.38 17.48
N LEU A 38 -1.03 18.66 16.23
CA LEU A 38 -2.33 19.21 15.81
C LEU A 38 -2.65 20.56 16.47
N THR A 39 -1.69 21.49 16.44
CA THR A 39 -1.77 22.82 17.07
C THR A 39 -2.27 23.93 16.14
N GLU A 40 -2.84 23.60 14.98
CA GLU A 40 -3.31 24.57 13.97
C GLU A 40 -2.29 25.67 13.60
N GLY A 41 -1.02 25.31 13.57
CA GLY A 41 0.07 26.23 13.24
C GLY A 41 0.58 27.07 14.41
N PHE A 42 0.06 26.89 15.62
CA PHE A 42 0.64 27.50 16.81
C PHE A 42 1.92 26.75 17.25
N VAL A 43 2.97 27.50 17.56
CA VAL A 43 4.27 27.00 18.04
C VAL A 43 4.67 27.75 19.32
N PRO A 44 4.71 27.08 20.49
CA PRO A 44 5.14 27.70 21.74
C PRO A 44 6.58 28.22 21.65
N ALA A 45 6.87 29.36 22.29
CA ALA A 45 8.21 29.97 22.29
C ALA A 45 9.29 29.02 22.83
N ALA A 46 8.94 28.11 23.75
CA ALA A 46 9.83 27.07 24.26
C ALA A 46 10.27 26.07 23.18
N ILE A 47 9.37 25.70 22.26
CA ILE A 47 9.66 24.80 21.14
C ILE A 47 10.53 25.52 20.11
N VAL A 48 10.24 26.79 19.80
CA VAL A 48 11.08 27.60 18.91
C VAL A 48 12.51 27.72 19.42
N ARG A 49 12.73 27.93 20.73
CA ARG A 49 14.06 27.93 21.35
C ARG A 49 14.81 26.59 21.26
N GLY A 50 14.10 25.46 21.11
CA GLY A 50 14.71 24.14 20.89
C GLY A 50 14.93 23.78 19.41
N LEU A 51 14.22 24.44 18.50
CA LEU A 51 14.32 24.19 17.04
C LEU A 51 15.23 25.17 16.31
N GLY A 52 15.48 26.37 16.87
CA GLY A 52 16.26 27.43 16.22
C GLY A 52 16.54 28.61 17.16
N SER A 53 16.84 29.77 16.58
CA SER A 53 17.21 30.98 17.33
C SER A 53 16.13 32.07 17.28
N ALA A 54 16.16 32.97 18.27
CA ALA A 54 15.27 34.14 18.30
C ALA A 54 15.41 35.03 17.05
N ALA A 55 16.62 35.11 16.45
CA ALA A 55 16.85 35.84 15.22
C ALA A 55 16.15 35.20 14.01
N GLN A 56 16.17 33.86 13.90
CA GLN A 56 15.44 33.12 12.87
C GLN A 56 13.92 33.33 13.02
N ALA A 57 13.40 33.22 14.26
CA ALA A 57 11.99 33.44 14.55
C ALA A 57 11.54 34.88 14.23
N LYS A 58 12.34 35.88 14.64
CA LYS A 58 12.12 37.30 14.28
C LYS A 58 12.09 37.48 12.75
N LYS A 59 13.00 36.83 12.02
CA LYS A 59 13.04 36.92 10.55
C LYS A 59 11.78 36.34 9.90
N LEU A 60 11.24 35.23 10.40
CA LEU A 60 9.97 34.64 9.91
C LEU A 60 8.76 35.56 10.14
N VAL A 61 8.76 36.33 11.24
CA VAL A 61 7.73 37.33 11.51
C VAL A 61 7.93 38.57 10.62
N GLU A 62 9.16 39.06 10.45
CA GLU A 62 9.47 40.21 9.57
C GLU A 62 9.04 40.00 8.11
N VAL A 63 9.13 38.78 7.58
CA VAL A 63 8.68 38.47 6.20
C VAL A 63 7.19 38.08 6.12
N GLY A 64 6.47 38.04 7.25
CA GLY A 64 5.08 37.60 7.28
C GLY A 64 4.88 36.14 6.86
N LEU A 65 5.79 35.24 7.26
CA LEU A 65 5.55 33.79 7.25
C LEU A 65 4.96 33.29 8.57
N TRP A 66 5.31 33.99 9.67
CA TRP A 66 4.74 33.82 11.00
C TRP A 66 4.15 35.14 11.51
N MET A 67 3.30 35.04 12.51
CA MET A 67 2.86 36.13 13.38
C MET A 67 3.38 35.86 14.79
N ALA A 68 3.84 36.91 15.50
CA ALA A 68 4.09 36.81 16.93
C ALA A 68 2.75 36.87 17.68
N VAL A 69 2.54 35.97 18.63
CA VAL A 69 1.31 35.85 19.42
C VAL A 69 1.67 35.57 20.89
N ASP A 70 0.70 35.63 21.80
CA ASP A 70 0.99 35.28 23.20
C ASP A 70 1.50 33.83 23.32
N GLY A 71 2.46 33.61 24.24
CA GLY A 71 3.14 32.34 24.44
C GLY A 71 4.03 31.83 23.29
N GLY A 72 4.03 32.43 22.10
CA GLY A 72 4.74 31.87 20.95
C GLY A 72 4.53 32.55 19.59
N TYR A 73 4.39 31.72 18.56
CA TYR A 73 4.30 32.13 17.16
C TYR A 73 3.19 31.35 16.45
N GLN A 74 2.50 31.99 15.51
CA GLN A 74 1.45 31.39 14.69
C GLN A 74 1.88 31.39 13.23
N PHE A 75 1.66 30.30 12.49
CA PHE A 75 1.85 30.30 11.03
C PHE A 75 0.78 31.14 10.32
N HIS A 76 1.22 31.92 9.33
CA HIS A 76 0.33 32.64 8.40
C HIS A 76 -0.43 31.62 7.51
N ASP A 77 -1.68 31.90 7.17
CA ASP A 77 -2.56 31.14 6.25
C ASP A 77 -2.66 29.62 6.53
N TRP A 78 -2.52 29.19 7.79
CA TRP A 78 -2.47 27.76 8.12
C TRP A 78 -3.68 26.98 7.62
N GLY A 79 -4.88 27.46 7.92
CA GLY A 79 -6.15 26.78 7.57
C GLY A 79 -6.49 26.77 6.07
N GLU A 80 -5.80 27.57 5.24
CA GLU A 80 -5.96 27.54 3.78
C GLU A 80 -5.11 26.43 3.13
N ARG A 81 -4.01 26.04 3.79
CA ARG A 81 -2.94 25.21 3.21
C ARG A 81 -2.71 23.88 3.92
N GLN A 82 -3.22 23.72 5.13
CA GLN A 82 -3.06 22.52 5.96
C GLN A 82 -4.43 21.99 6.37
N MET A 83 -4.56 20.67 6.47
CA MET A 83 -5.77 20.05 7.02
C MET A 83 -5.94 20.44 8.49
N SER A 84 -7.17 20.76 8.88
CA SER A 84 -7.51 20.95 10.29
C SER A 84 -7.37 19.66 11.10
N LYS A 85 -7.22 19.81 12.42
CA LYS A 85 -7.29 18.74 13.42
C LYS A 85 -8.55 17.89 13.23
N ALA A 86 -9.71 18.51 12.99
CA ALA A 86 -10.99 17.83 12.84
C ALA A 86 -11.01 16.88 11.63
N GLU A 87 -10.52 17.33 10.47
CA GLU A 87 -10.40 16.48 9.27
C GLU A 87 -9.34 15.38 9.44
N ILE A 88 -8.23 15.68 10.13
CA ILE A 88 -7.19 14.70 10.44
C ILE A 88 -7.74 13.60 11.37
N GLU A 89 -8.56 13.96 12.36
CA GLU A 89 -9.22 13.03 13.28
C GLU A 89 -10.32 12.22 12.59
N ASP A 90 -11.12 12.81 11.70
CA ASP A 90 -12.06 12.09 10.83
C ASP A 90 -11.35 11.09 9.90
N ARG A 91 -10.27 11.52 9.25
CA ARG A 91 -9.44 10.66 8.39
C ARG A 91 -8.69 9.57 9.17
N ARG A 92 -8.50 9.73 10.50
CA ARG A 92 -8.03 8.66 11.40
C ARG A 92 -9.17 7.68 11.71
N ARG A 93 -10.35 8.17 12.12
CA ARG A 93 -11.57 7.38 12.39
C ARG A 93 -11.94 6.49 11.20
N LYS A 94 -12.23 7.09 10.04
CA LYS A 94 -12.63 6.37 8.80
C LYS A 94 -11.64 5.27 8.42
N ARG A 95 -10.33 5.50 8.57
CA ARG A 95 -9.29 4.48 8.33
C ARG A 95 -9.29 3.36 9.38
N ALA A 96 -9.54 3.68 10.65
CA ALA A 96 -9.63 2.68 11.71
C ALA A 96 -10.88 1.80 11.56
N ASP A 97 -12.03 2.37 11.18
CA ASP A 97 -13.27 1.64 10.95
C ASP A 97 -13.18 0.75 9.70
N ALA A 98 -12.63 1.25 8.59
CA ALA A 98 -12.34 0.44 7.40
C ALA A 98 -11.34 -0.69 7.70
N GLY A 99 -10.31 -0.42 8.50
CA GLY A 99 -9.37 -1.43 8.98
C GLY A 99 -10.03 -2.50 9.86
N ARG A 100 -11.02 -2.13 10.68
CA ARG A 100 -11.82 -3.06 11.49
C ARG A 100 -12.67 -3.97 10.61
N LYS A 101 -13.44 -3.40 9.67
CA LYS A 101 -14.23 -4.16 8.67
C LYS A 101 -13.36 -5.16 7.90
N GLY A 102 -12.28 -4.68 7.28
CA GLY A 102 -11.36 -5.52 6.50
C GLY A 102 -10.68 -6.61 7.34
N GLY A 103 -10.36 -6.31 8.60
CA GLY A 103 -9.84 -7.29 9.56
C GLY A 103 -10.83 -8.39 9.90
N GLN A 104 -12.12 -8.06 10.06
CA GLN A 104 -13.19 -9.03 10.31
C GLN A 104 -13.36 -9.99 9.11
N VAL A 105 -13.50 -9.44 7.89
CA VAL A 105 -13.65 -10.24 6.66
C VAL A 105 -12.42 -11.13 6.42
N SER A 106 -11.21 -10.59 6.58
CA SER A 106 -9.96 -11.37 6.44
C SER A 106 -9.82 -12.45 7.53
N GLY A 107 -10.31 -12.18 8.74
CA GLY A 107 -10.38 -13.14 9.84
C GLY A 107 -11.31 -14.31 9.54
N GLN A 108 -12.54 -14.02 9.11
CA GLN A 108 -13.53 -15.02 8.69
C GLN A 108 -13.01 -15.88 7.53
N ALA A 109 -12.48 -15.25 6.47
CA ALA A 109 -11.90 -15.97 5.33
C ALA A 109 -10.71 -16.87 5.73
N ARG A 110 -9.91 -16.46 6.73
CA ARG A 110 -8.84 -17.29 7.29
C ARG A 110 -9.39 -18.45 8.12
N GLN A 111 -10.42 -18.23 8.93
CA GLN A 111 -11.08 -19.28 9.73
C GLN A 111 -11.71 -20.34 8.83
N LEU A 112 -12.44 -19.93 7.77
CA LEU A 112 -13.02 -20.85 6.79
C LEU A 112 -11.96 -21.69 6.07
N ARG A 113 -10.85 -21.07 5.62
CA ARG A 113 -9.72 -21.80 5.01
C ARG A 113 -9.03 -22.77 5.98
N ALA A 114 -8.88 -22.38 7.25
CA ALA A 114 -8.33 -23.25 8.28
C ALA A 114 -9.25 -24.43 8.61
N GLN A 115 -10.56 -24.22 8.67
CA GLN A 115 -11.57 -25.28 8.86
C GLN A 115 -11.58 -26.25 7.67
N ALA A 116 -11.57 -25.75 6.43
CA ALA A 116 -11.47 -26.57 5.23
C ALA A 116 -10.17 -27.40 5.18
N SER A 117 -9.07 -26.84 5.70
CA SER A 117 -7.77 -27.53 5.82
C SER A 117 -7.68 -28.50 7.01
N ALA A 118 -8.70 -28.53 7.88
CA ALA A 118 -8.77 -29.38 9.07
C ALA A 118 -9.82 -30.51 8.95
N ALA A 119 -10.56 -30.58 7.85
CA ALA A 119 -11.43 -31.71 7.54
C ALA A 119 -10.57 -32.98 7.34
N PRO A 120 -10.82 -34.08 8.08
CA PRO A 120 -9.89 -35.21 8.13
C PRO A 120 -9.95 -36.08 6.86
N ALA A 121 -8.80 -36.68 6.52
CA ALA A 121 -8.69 -37.75 5.53
C ALA A 121 -9.39 -39.03 6.02
N ALA A 122 -10.71 -39.08 5.86
CA ALA A 122 -11.59 -40.11 6.43
C ALA A 122 -12.41 -40.87 5.36
N ARG A 123 -11.75 -41.25 4.25
CA ARG A 123 -12.18 -42.16 3.16
C ARG A 123 -10.93 -42.46 2.31
N THR A 124 -10.49 -43.69 2.05
CA THR A 124 -10.90 -45.03 2.54
C THR A 124 -9.66 -45.92 2.63
N SER A 125 -9.58 -46.82 3.62
CA SER A 125 -8.44 -47.74 3.79
C SER A 125 -8.89 -49.15 4.19
N ALA A 126 -9.48 -49.90 3.24
CA ALA A 126 -9.85 -51.30 3.40
C ALA A 126 -9.92 -52.02 2.05
N ALA A 127 -9.33 -53.23 1.96
CA ALA A 127 -9.32 -54.18 0.82
C ALA A 127 -8.66 -53.67 -0.50
N ALA A 128 -7.92 -54.50 -1.26
CA ALA A 128 -7.30 -55.80 -0.98
C ALA A 128 -6.08 -56.04 -1.91
N LYS A 129 -5.26 -57.06 -1.63
CA LYS A 129 -4.08 -57.44 -2.44
C LYS A 129 -4.48 -58.33 -3.62
N VAL A 130 -3.97 -58.05 -4.82
CA VAL A 130 -3.52 -59.06 -5.83
C VAL A 130 -2.30 -58.47 -6.56
N SER A 131 -1.42 -59.31 -7.09
CA SER A 131 -0.25 -58.93 -7.92
C SER A 131 -0.29 -59.66 -9.26
N ALA A 132 0.02 -58.95 -10.36
CA ALA A 132 0.27 -59.49 -11.70
C ALA A 132 1.02 -58.43 -12.54
N GLU A 133 1.69 -58.85 -13.62
CA GLU A 133 2.65 -58.03 -14.38
C GLU A 133 2.42 -58.07 -15.90
N ALA A 134 2.87 -57.02 -16.59
CA ALA A 134 2.97 -56.85 -18.06
C ALA A 134 1.69 -56.55 -18.88
N GLN A 135 1.94 -56.07 -20.11
CA GLN A 135 1.06 -55.42 -21.11
C GLN A 135 1.05 -56.26 -22.42
N PRO A 136 0.34 -55.95 -23.53
CA PRO A 136 -0.39 -54.72 -23.93
C PRO A 136 -1.89 -55.03 -24.29
N THR A 137 -2.71 -54.37 -25.13
CA THR A 137 -2.58 -53.51 -26.34
C THR A 137 -3.44 -52.22 -26.28
N VAL A 138 -4.18 -51.89 -27.36
CA VAL A 138 -4.86 -50.60 -27.63
C VAL A 138 -6.13 -50.85 -28.44
N GLU A 139 -7.22 -50.12 -28.12
CA GLU A 139 -8.30 -49.74 -29.05
C GLU A 139 -8.74 -48.30 -28.69
N GLN A 140 -9.42 -47.57 -29.58
CA GLN A 140 -9.53 -46.09 -29.52
C GLN A 140 -10.98 -45.53 -29.45
N LEU A 141 -11.06 -44.21 -29.21
CA LEU A 141 -12.21 -43.28 -29.16
C LEU A 141 -13.00 -43.19 -27.83
N PRO A 142 -13.65 -42.04 -27.53
CA PRO A 142 -13.44 -40.67 -28.04
C PRO A 142 -13.15 -39.64 -26.92
N GLN A 143 -12.87 -38.39 -27.32
CA GLN A 143 -12.66 -37.24 -26.42
C GLN A 143 -13.99 -36.71 -25.87
N HIS A 144 -14.07 -36.28 -24.60
CA HIS A 144 -14.95 -35.16 -24.18
C HIS A 144 -14.60 -34.60 -22.77
N ILE A 145 -14.33 -33.28 -22.73
CA ILE A 145 -14.59 -32.31 -21.64
C ILE A 145 -14.09 -32.66 -20.22
N GLU A 146 -12.95 -32.07 -19.84
CA GLU A 146 -12.77 -31.55 -18.49
C GLU A 146 -13.38 -30.14 -18.40
N THR A 147 -13.96 -29.78 -17.25
CA THR A 147 -14.52 -28.43 -17.02
C THR A 147 -13.44 -27.43 -16.56
N PRO A 148 -13.59 -26.11 -16.85
CA PRO A 148 -12.46 -25.20 -16.81
C PRO A 148 -12.08 -24.74 -15.40
N VAL A 149 -10.83 -24.98 -15.00
CA VAL A 149 -10.16 -24.16 -13.98
C VAL A 149 -9.75 -22.85 -14.65
N PRO A 150 -10.04 -21.66 -14.08
CA PRO A 150 -9.61 -20.38 -14.65
C PRO A 150 -8.10 -20.35 -14.90
N ALA A 151 -7.72 -20.05 -16.15
CA ALA A 151 -6.35 -20.25 -16.63
C ALA A 151 -5.35 -19.25 -16.02
N HIS A 152 -4.70 -19.65 -14.92
CA HIS A 152 -3.45 -19.04 -14.50
C HIS A 152 -2.31 -19.50 -15.43
N ASP A 153 -1.91 -18.63 -16.35
CA ASP A 153 -0.80 -18.86 -17.29
C ASP A 153 0.41 -19.56 -16.63
N PRO A 154 0.79 -20.78 -17.08
CA PRO A 154 1.98 -21.45 -16.56
C PRO A 154 3.26 -20.67 -16.91
N GLU A 155 3.27 -19.96 -18.05
CA GLU A 155 4.34 -19.03 -18.41
C GLU A 155 4.47 -17.91 -17.38
N ASN A 156 3.37 -17.25 -17.01
CA ASN A 156 3.35 -16.15 -16.04
C ASN A 156 3.82 -16.62 -14.65
N SER A 157 3.40 -17.81 -14.21
CA SER A 157 3.89 -18.44 -12.99
C SER A 157 5.42 -18.66 -13.03
N SER A 158 5.95 -19.17 -14.14
CA SER A 158 7.39 -19.37 -14.35
C SER A 158 8.19 -18.06 -14.44
N ARG A 159 7.55 -16.97 -14.86
CA ARG A 159 8.14 -15.63 -15.05
C ARG A 159 8.14 -14.85 -13.73
N ALA A 160 7.04 -14.90 -12.98
CA ALA A 160 6.94 -14.38 -11.62
C ALA A 160 7.96 -15.04 -10.66
N ALA A 161 8.16 -16.36 -10.78
CA ALA A 161 9.19 -17.07 -10.01
C ALA A 161 10.62 -16.59 -10.32
N ARG A 162 10.89 -16.17 -11.56
CA ARG A 162 12.20 -15.62 -11.99
C ARG A 162 12.39 -14.15 -11.59
N SER A 163 11.30 -13.39 -11.40
CA SER A 163 11.30 -11.99 -10.93
C SER A 163 11.07 -11.84 -9.41
N ALA A 164 11.01 -12.92 -8.65
CA ALA A 164 10.82 -12.87 -7.20
C ALA A 164 12.13 -12.47 -6.47
N PRO A 165 12.12 -11.45 -5.60
CA PRO A 165 13.33 -11.03 -4.91
C PRO A 165 13.77 -12.05 -3.83
N PRO A 166 15.06 -12.38 -3.72
CA PRO A 166 15.53 -13.38 -2.76
C PRO A 166 15.33 -12.93 -1.29
N PRO A 167 15.25 -13.89 -0.34
CA PRO A 167 15.08 -13.59 1.08
C PRO A 167 16.32 -12.88 1.66
N ARG A 168 16.13 -12.05 2.69
CA ARG A 168 17.23 -11.37 3.41
C ARG A 168 17.89 -12.24 4.50
N GLN A 169 17.48 -13.50 4.62
CA GLN A 169 17.90 -14.49 5.62
C GLN A 169 17.97 -15.89 4.99
N CYS A 170 18.80 -16.78 5.55
CA CYS A 170 18.84 -18.19 5.13
C CYS A 170 17.58 -18.96 5.59
N SER A 171 17.37 -20.17 5.06
CA SER A 171 16.26 -21.07 5.41
C SER A 171 16.08 -21.22 6.92
N MET A 172 17.17 -21.53 7.64
CA MET A 172 17.18 -21.74 9.10
C MET A 172 16.75 -20.51 9.92
N HIS A 173 16.82 -19.31 9.36
CA HIS A 173 16.53 -18.06 10.07
C HIS A 173 15.42 -17.21 9.42
N ARG A 174 14.71 -17.73 8.42
CA ARG A 174 13.69 -17.00 7.62
C ARG A 174 12.57 -16.34 8.44
N ASN A 175 12.27 -16.88 9.62
CA ASN A 175 11.24 -16.36 10.53
C ASN A 175 11.81 -15.79 11.84
N HIS A 176 13.14 -15.66 11.97
CA HIS A 176 13.77 -15.21 13.22
C HIS A 176 14.04 -13.69 13.14
N LEU A 177 13.52 -12.91 14.09
CA LEU A 177 13.57 -11.44 14.02
C LEU A 177 14.99 -10.87 14.18
N ALA A 178 15.79 -11.42 15.10
CA ALA A 178 17.17 -11.01 15.35
C ALA A 178 18.10 -12.24 15.46
N PRO A 179 18.42 -12.92 14.34
CA PRO A 179 19.22 -14.15 14.37
C PRO A 179 20.68 -13.86 14.77
N PRO A 180 21.36 -14.82 15.41
CA PRO A 180 22.79 -14.70 15.75
C PRO A 180 23.65 -14.53 14.49
N PRO A 181 24.90 -14.02 14.63
CA PRO A 181 25.82 -13.84 13.51
C PRO A 181 26.01 -15.14 12.72
N CYS A 182 25.48 -15.16 11.49
CA CYS A 182 25.36 -16.37 10.67
C CYS A 182 25.80 -16.07 9.22
N GLY A 183 26.76 -16.86 8.72
CA GLY A 183 27.30 -16.72 7.35
C GLY A 183 26.20 -16.74 6.28
N GLY A 184 25.33 -17.77 6.30
CA GLY A 184 24.21 -17.88 5.35
C GLY A 184 23.22 -16.71 5.40
N CYS A 185 23.10 -15.99 6.52
CA CYS A 185 22.33 -14.75 6.57
C CYS A 185 23.08 -13.55 5.96
N ALA A 186 24.41 -13.51 6.06
CA ALA A 186 25.22 -12.53 5.32
C ALA A 186 25.16 -12.78 3.80
N ASP A 187 25.19 -14.04 3.36
CA ASP A 187 25.05 -14.41 1.95
C ASP A 187 23.65 -14.13 1.39
N ALA A 188 22.59 -14.43 2.15
CA ALA A 188 21.23 -14.04 1.77
C ALA A 188 21.10 -12.50 1.61
N ARG A 189 21.71 -11.70 2.49
CA ARG A 189 21.78 -10.24 2.34
C ARG A 189 22.59 -9.81 1.11
N ARG A 190 23.75 -10.43 0.84
CA ARG A 190 24.57 -10.14 -0.36
C ARG A 190 23.85 -10.49 -1.65
N ALA A 191 23.21 -11.66 -1.72
CA ALA A 191 22.40 -12.08 -2.87
C ALA A 191 21.25 -11.09 -3.11
N ARG A 192 20.58 -10.65 -2.03
CA ARG A 192 19.53 -9.64 -2.14
C ARG A 192 20.03 -8.25 -2.54
N GLN A 193 21.20 -7.82 -2.08
CA GLN A 193 21.81 -6.56 -2.55
C GLN A 193 22.15 -6.61 -4.05
N ARG A 194 22.70 -7.73 -4.54
CA ARG A 194 22.95 -7.93 -5.98
C ARG A 194 21.66 -7.91 -6.79
N TRP A 195 20.60 -8.55 -6.28
CA TRP A 195 19.30 -8.55 -6.93
C TRP A 195 18.63 -7.16 -6.93
N ASP A 196 18.62 -6.46 -5.78
CA ASP A 196 18.08 -5.10 -5.61
C ASP A 196 18.83 -4.10 -6.52
N ALA A 197 20.12 -4.31 -6.78
CA ALA A 197 20.91 -3.50 -7.71
C ALA A 197 20.58 -3.80 -9.18
N ALA A 198 20.50 -5.08 -9.56
CA ALA A 198 20.26 -5.49 -10.95
C ALA A 198 18.83 -5.22 -11.45
N HIS A 199 17.82 -5.30 -10.59
CA HIS A 199 16.40 -5.13 -10.95
C HIS A 199 15.82 -3.79 -10.45
N GLY A 200 16.63 -2.97 -9.79
CA GLY A 200 16.18 -1.74 -9.13
C GLY A 200 15.69 -0.66 -10.10
N SER A 201 16.26 -0.59 -11.30
CA SER A 201 15.76 0.23 -12.41
C SER A 201 14.36 -0.19 -12.82
N ASP A 202 14.21 -1.47 -13.10
CA ASP A 202 13.06 -2.05 -13.79
C ASP A 202 11.83 -2.05 -12.89
N LEU A 203 12.01 -2.34 -11.59
CA LEU A 203 10.99 -2.17 -10.57
C LEU A 203 10.52 -0.71 -10.41
N ARG A 204 11.40 0.27 -10.62
CA ARG A 204 11.01 1.69 -10.59
C ARG A 204 10.25 2.08 -11.85
N ALA A 205 10.68 1.60 -13.02
CA ALA A 205 9.97 1.82 -14.28
C ALA A 205 8.56 1.21 -14.25
N ASP A 206 8.41 -0.04 -13.83
CA ASP A 206 7.10 -0.69 -13.64
C ASP A 206 6.23 0.03 -12.61
N ALA A 207 6.80 0.52 -11.50
CA ALA A 207 6.05 1.29 -10.50
C ALA A 207 5.60 2.68 -11.00
N VAL A 208 6.36 3.32 -11.91
CA VAL A 208 5.94 4.54 -12.61
C VAL A 208 4.82 4.23 -13.60
N HIS A 209 5.03 3.25 -14.47
CA HIS A 209 4.05 2.85 -15.48
C HIS A 209 2.70 2.45 -14.86
N ARG A 210 2.70 1.68 -13.76
CA ARG A 210 1.47 1.33 -13.03
C ARG A 210 0.78 2.52 -12.35
N ARG A 211 1.50 3.61 -12.04
CA ARG A 211 0.90 4.86 -11.53
C ARG A 211 0.33 5.70 -12.66
N GLU A 212 1.01 5.77 -13.80
CA GLU A 212 0.52 6.47 -15.00
C GLU A 212 -0.74 5.79 -15.55
N ALA A 213 -0.76 4.46 -15.59
CA ALA A 213 -1.93 3.68 -15.97
C ALA A 213 -3.14 3.91 -15.04
N ALA A 214 -2.94 4.03 -13.72
CA ALA A 214 -4.00 4.37 -12.77
C ALA A 214 -4.53 5.81 -12.98
N ARG A 215 -3.63 6.79 -13.12
CA ARG A 215 -3.98 8.21 -13.37
C ARG A 215 -4.78 8.43 -14.65
N ASN A 216 -4.50 7.63 -15.68
CA ASN A 216 -5.18 7.70 -16.97
C ASN A 216 -6.43 6.81 -17.03
N CYS A 217 -6.79 6.10 -15.95
CA CYS A 217 -7.94 5.20 -15.91
C CYS A 217 -9.16 5.92 -15.31
N VAL A 218 -10.20 6.10 -16.13
CA VAL A 218 -11.48 6.73 -15.74
C VAL A 218 -12.22 5.93 -14.64
N MET A 219 -11.84 4.66 -14.42
CA MET A 219 -12.58 3.71 -13.60
C MET A 219 -12.01 3.50 -12.19
N CYS A 220 -10.88 4.13 -11.82
CA CYS A 220 -10.20 3.91 -10.53
C CYS A 220 -9.56 5.17 -9.92
N ASP A 221 -9.13 5.08 -8.66
CA ASP A 221 -8.37 6.13 -7.97
C ASP A 221 -6.86 6.12 -8.31
N ASP A 222 -6.13 7.15 -7.86
CA ASP A 222 -4.65 7.27 -7.94
C ASP A 222 -3.89 6.06 -7.34
N ALA A 223 -4.56 5.23 -6.54
CA ALA A 223 -4.01 4.00 -5.96
C ALA A 223 -4.38 2.73 -6.76
N GLY A 224 -5.25 2.82 -7.76
CA GLY A 224 -5.70 1.71 -8.62
C GLY A 224 -6.85 0.87 -8.05
N TRP A 225 -7.68 1.42 -7.16
CA TRP A 225 -8.93 0.82 -6.68
C TRP A 225 -10.11 1.32 -7.52
N ARG A 226 -10.97 0.42 -8.00
CA ARG A 226 -12.11 0.80 -8.84
C ARG A 226 -13.16 1.55 -8.02
N ASN A 227 -13.67 2.66 -8.55
CA ASN A 227 -14.76 3.41 -7.92
C ASN A 227 -16.10 2.83 -8.39
N PRO A 228 -16.92 2.22 -7.52
CA PRO A 228 -18.22 1.66 -7.93
C PRO A 228 -19.15 2.78 -8.43
N PRO A 229 -19.90 2.57 -9.55
CA PRO A 229 -20.81 3.58 -10.07
C PRO A 229 -21.97 3.83 -9.11
N ALA A 230 -22.60 5.02 -9.22
CA ALA A 230 -23.68 5.43 -8.34
C ALA A 230 -24.87 4.46 -8.34
N ASP A 231 -25.16 3.86 -9.51
CA ASP A 231 -26.25 2.89 -9.69
C ASP A 231 -25.98 1.58 -8.93
N LEU A 232 -24.72 1.11 -8.93
CA LEU A 232 -24.30 -0.05 -8.15
C LEU A 232 -24.39 0.24 -6.64
N LEU A 233 -24.01 1.45 -6.21
CA LEU A 233 -24.13 1.89 -4.81
C LEU A 233 -25.58 2.05 -4.35
N ALA A 234 -26.51 2.32 -5.27
CA ALA A 234 -27.95 2.40 -4.97
C ALA A 234 -28.59 1.02 -4.77
N VAL A 235 -28.07 -0.02 -5.43
CA VAL A 235 -28.53 -1.42 -5.30
C VAL A 235 -27.80 -2.16 -4.17
N ASN A 236 -26.47 -1.98 -4.07
CA ASN A 236 -25.60 -2.59 -3.07
C ASN A 236 -24.76 -1.52 -2.35
N PRO A 237 -25.11 -1.14 -1.09
CA PRO A 237 -24.40 -0.10 -0.35
C PRO A 237 -22.99 -0.45 0.17
N ASP A 238 -22.51 -1.70 0.05
CA ASP A 238 -21.15 -2.11 0.47
C ASP A 238 -20.55 -3.08 -0.58
N PRO A 239 -20.34 -2.63 -1.83
CA PRO A 239 -19.93 -3.49 -2.95
C PRO A 239 -18.46 -3.93 -2.83
N PRO A 240 -18.05 -5.03 -3.49
CA PRO A 240 -16.69 -5.56 -3.38
C PRO A 240 -15.63 -4.55 -3.85
N VAL A 241 -14.61 -4.34 -3.02
CA VAL A 241 -13.51 -3.39 -3.31
C VAL A 241 -12.52 -4.01 -4.30
N LEU A 242 -12.81 -3.85 -5.59
CA LEU A 242 -12.00 -4.39 -6.68
C LEU A 242 -10.79 -3.50 -7.01
N ARG A 243 -9.67 -4.11 -7.40
CA ARG A 243 -8.57 -3.40 -8.08
C ARG A 243 -8.81 -3.33 -9.58
N CYS A 244 -8.30 -2.26 -10.18
CA CYS A 244 -8.09 -2.24 -11.62
C CYS A 244 -6.76 -2.95 -11.96
N ASP A 245 -6.79 -3.85 -12.94
CA ASP A 245 -5.61 -4.60 -13.41
C ASP A 245 -4.72 -3.78 -14.37
N HIS A 246 -5.30 -2.77 -15.03
CA HIS A 246 -4.71 -1.95 -16.09
C HIS A 246 -4.10 -2.76 -17.26
N ARG A 247 -4.67 -3.94 -17.54
CA ARG A 247 -4.31 -4.86 -18.63
C ARG A 247 -5.51 -5.23 -19.48
N THR A 248 -6.67 -5.35 -18.86
CA THR A 248 -7.94 -5.68 -19.50
C THR A 248 -8.67 -4.39 -19.84
N VAL A 249 -8.97 -4.14 -21.12
CA VAL A 249 -9.71 -2.94 -21.55
C VAL A 249 -11.12 -3.00 -20.97
N THR A 250 -11.32 -2.32 -19.85
CA THR A 250 -12.54 -2.46 -19.05
C THR A 250 -13.61 -1.48 -19.52
N SER A 251 -14.64 -1.96 -20.23
CA SER A 251 -15.87 -1.20 -20.48
C SER A 251 -16.72 -1.10 -19.20
N LEU A 252 -17.82 -0.33 -19.24
CA LEU A 252 -18.74 -0.21 -18.09
C LEU A 252 -19.37 -1.57 -17.72
N ASP A 253 -19.63 -2.41 -18.72
CA ASP A 253 -20.33 -3.70 -18.62
C ASP A 253 -19.59 -4.69 -17.70
N HIS A 254 -18.27 -4.54 -17.60
CA HIS A 254 -17.39 -5.42 -16.82
C HIS A 254 -17.58 -5.30 -15.29
N TRP A 255 -18.43 -4.40 -14.80
CA TRP A 255 -18.90 -4.39 -13.41
C TRP A 255 -19.93 -5.50 -13.13
N HIS A 256 -20.81 -5.81 -14.09
CA HIS A 256 -21.88 -6.79 -13.91
C HIS A 256 -21.42 -8.24 -14.13
N ALA A 257 -20.35 -8.43 -14.90
CA ALA A 257 -19.77 -9.74 -15.22
C ALA A 257 -19.26 -10.55 -14.00
N THR A 258 -19.26 -9.99 -12.78
CA THR A 258 -18.94 -10.72 -11.55
C THR A 258 -20.14 -11.13 -10.69
N GLU A 259 -21.37 -10.82 -11.12
CA GLU A 259 -22.60 -11.24 -10.43
C GLU A 259 -23.23 -12.50 -11.04
N GLU A 260 -23.11 -12.72 -12.36
CA GLU A 260 -23.67 -13.90 -13.04
C GLU A 260 -22.93 -15.22 -12.72
N GLU A 261 -21.61 -15.21 -12.48
CA GLU A 261 -20.87 -16.41 -11.99
C GLU A 261 -21.01 -16.62 -10.47
N ALA A 262 -21.68 -15.72 -9.74
CA ALA A 262 -21.77 -15.75 -8.27
C ALA A 262 -23.09 -16.33 -7.74
N THR A 263 -23.97 -16.84 -8.61
CA THR A 263 -25.27 -17.44 -8.25
C THR A 263 -25.37 -18.87 -8.80
N PRO A 264 -25.71 -19.88 -7.99
CA PRO A 264 -25.94 -21.26 -8.43
C PRO A 264 -27.36 -21.51 -8.97
#